data_AF-A0A0A3XY38-F1
#
_entry.id   AF-A0A0A3XY38-F1
#
_cell.length_a   1.000
_cell.length_b   1.000
_cell.length_c   1.000
_cell.angle_alpha   90.00
_cell.angle_beta   90.00
_cell.angle_gamma   90.00
#
_symmetry.space_group_name_H-M   'P 1'
#
loop_
_entity.id
_entity.type
_entity.pdbx_description
1 polymer ?
#
loop_
_entity_poly.entity_id
_entity_poly.type
_entity_poly.pdbx_seq_one_letter_code
_entity_poly.pdbx_strand_id
1 'polypeptide(L)' 'MEVEKLAIAKLELKAGDVLVVQLNRRQPTEVMNRVRDSIYPHLPTDVKIMVIAPSINLAVLTAADVAGRTS' A
#
# COMPACT_ATOMS: atom_id res chain seq x y z
N MET A 1 -22.99 -1.40 -28.73
CA MET A 1 -22.56 -1.95 -27.42
C MET A 1 -21.14 -1.45 -27.20
N GLU A 2 -20.98 -0.38 -26.43
CA GLU A 2 -19.65 0.13 -26.08
C GLU A 2 -19.23 -0.54 -24.77
N VAL A 3 -18.09 -1.24 -24.81
CA VAL A 3 -17.46 -1.77 -23.61
C VAL A 3 -16.78 -0.58 -22.94
N GLU A 4 -17.31 -0.12 -21.80
CA GLU A 4 -16.61 0.85 -20.95
C GLU A 4 -15.18 0.35 -20.71
N LYS A 5 -14.20 1.11 -21.19
CA LYS A 5 -12.79 0.81 -20.95
C LYS A 5 -12.55 0.95 -19.45
N LEU A 6 -12.35 -0.17 -18.78
CA LEU A 6 -11.76 -0.20 -17.44
C LEU A 6 -10.42 0.53 -17.47
N ALA A 7 -10.39 1.76 -16.95
CA ALA A 7 -9.18 2.54 -16.81
C ALA A 7 -8.40 2.02 -15.59
N ILE A 8 -7.48 1.07 -15.82
CA ILE A 8 -6.52 0.67 -14.80
C ILE A 8 -5.48 1.78 -14.71
N ALA A 9 -5.53 2.58 -13.64
CA ALA A 9 -4.50 3.58 -13.37
C ALA A 9 -3.19 2.84 -13.05
N LYS A 10 -2.17 3.05 -13.89
CA LYS A 10 -0.81 2.59 -13.59
C LYS A 10 -0.27 3.50 -12.49
N LEU A 11 0.03 2.92 -11.34
CA LEU A 11 0.71 3.64 -10.26
C LEU A 11 2.20 3.70 -10.61
N GLU A 12 2.73 4.90 -10.84
CA GLU A 12 4.17 5.09 -11.07
C GLU A 12 4.91 5.15 -9.74
N LEU A 13 5.48 4.01 -9.33
CA LEU A 13 6.34 3.89 -8.14
C LEU A 13 7.81 3.89 -8.57
N LYS A 14 8.65 4.59 -7.82
CA LYS A 14 10.10 4.68 -8.01
C LYS A 14 10.82 4.01 -6.84
N ALA A 15 12.06 3.58 -7.07
CA ALA A 15 12.91 3.04 -6.02
C ALA A 15 13.01 4.02 -4.83
N GLY A 16 12.81 3.51 -3.62
CA GLY A 16 12.75 4.31 -2.39
C GLY A 16 11.37 4.84 -2.02
N ASP A 17 10.37 4.76 -2.90
CA ASP A 17 8.99 5.10 -2.55
C ASP A 17 8.42 4.11 -1.53
N VAL A 18 7.40 4.58 -0.80
CA VAL A 18 6.62 3.73 0.09
C VAL A 18 5.16 3.70 -0.36
N LEU A 19 4.71 2.51 -0.75
CA LEU A 19 3.29 2.25 -1.01
C LEU A 19 2.56 2.04 0.32
N VAL A 20 1.67 2.97 0.66
CA VAL A 20 0.80 2.84 1.84
C VAL A 20 -0.56 2.31 1.41
N VAL A 21 -0.95 1.16 1.96
CA VAL A 21 -2.25 0.52 1.71
C VAL A 21 -3.08 0.56 2.97
N GLN A 22 -4.12 1.37 2.99
CA GLN A 22 -5.08 1.39 4.09
C GLN A 22 -6.22 0.40 3.80
N LEU A 23 -6.53 -0.44 4.78
CA LEU A 23 -7.70 -1.31 4.70
C LEU A 23 -8.94 -0.55 5.17
N ASN A 24 -10.05 -0.68 4.44
CA ASN A 24 -11.31 0.00 4.80
C ASN A 24 -11.98 -0.53 6.07
N ARG A 25 -11.54 -1.70 6.56
CA ARG A 25 -12.09 -2.36 7.75
C ARG A 25 -10.96 -2.95 8.58
N ARG A 26 -11.20 -3.09 9.88
CA ARG A 26 -10.23 -3.72 10.79
C ARG A 26 -10.09 -5.18 10.38
N GLN A 27 -8.87 -5.59 10.11
CA GLN A 27 -8.54 -6.96 9.71
C GLN A 27 -7.53 -7.56 10.70
N PRO A 28 -7.52 -8.89 10.89
CA PRO A 28 -6.47 -9.57 11.62
C PRO A 28 -5.09 -9.30 10.99
N THR A 29 -4.04 -9.27 11.81
CA THR A 29 -2.65 -9.06 11.35
C THR A 29 -2.25 -10.03 10.24
N GLU A 30 -2.71 -11.27 10.30
CA GLU A 30 -2.45 -12.27 9.27
C GLU A 30 -3.01 -11.88 7.90
N VAL A 31 -4.21 -11.27 7.86
CA VAL A 31 -4.81 -10.77 6.62
C VAL A 31 -4.04 -9.56 6.10
N MET A 32 -3.58 -8.68 6.99
CA MET A 32 -2.73 -7.55 6.61
C MET A 32 -1.40 -8.02 5.99
N ASN A 33 -0.78 -9.05 6.57
CA ASN A 33 0.43 -9.67 6.04
C ASN A 33 0.16 -10.33 4.69
N ARG A 34 -0.94 -11.07 4.52
CA ARG A 34 -1.32 -11.65 3.23
C ARG A 34 -1.52 -10.60 2.14
N VAL A 35 -2.15 -9.46 2.47
CA VAL A 35 -2.28 -8.33 1.53
C VAL A 35 -0.91 -7.80 1.14
N ARG A 36 -0.04 -7.55 2.13
CA ARG A 36 1.34 -7.09 1.89
C ARG A 36 2.08 -8.06 0.95
N ASP A 37 2.07 -9.34 1.28
CA ASP A 37 2.82 -10.39 0.58
C ASP A 37 2.25 -10.65 -0.83
N SER A 38 0.96 -10.39 -1.05
CA SER A 38 0.36 -10.46 -2.40
C SER A 38 0.76 -9.30 -3.31
N ILE A 39 1.06 -8.12 -2.75
CA ILE A 39 1.41 -6.93 -3.52
C ILE A 39 2.93 -6.86 -3.75
N TYR A 40 3.72 -7.27 -2.76
CA TYR A 40 5.18 -7.16 -2.77
C TYR A 40 5.85 -7.64 -4.07
N PRO A 41 5.49 -8.80 -4.68
CA PRO A 41 6.10 -9.29 -5.91
C PRO A 41 5.85 -8.42 -7.15
N HIS A 42 4.87 -7.52 -7.09
CA HIS A 42 4.50 -6.63 -8.19
C HIS A 42 5.14 -5.24 -8.06
N LEU A 43 5.86 -4.98 -6.95
CA LEU A 43 6.51 -3.70 -6.72
C LEU A 43 7.90 -3.69 -7.39
N PRO A 44 8.34 -2.53 -7.90
CA PRO A 44 9.72 -2.34 -8.29
C PRO A 44 10.68 -2.66 -7.13
N THR A 45 11.91 -3.06 -7.46
CA THR A 45 12.99 -3.23 -6.48
C THR A 45 13.14 -1.95 -5.63
N ASP A 46 13.40 -2.11 -4.34
CA ASP A 46 13.57 -1.04 -3.34
C ASP A 46 12.33 -0.20 -3.02
N VAL A 47 11.16 -0.55 -3.54
CA VAL A 47 9.90 0.02 -3.04
C VAL A 47 9.47 -0.71 -1.78
N LYS A 48 9.14 0.04 -0.74
CA LYS A 48 8.60 -0.52 0.50
C LYS A 48 7.09 -0.49 0.48
N ILE A 49 6.45 -1.42 1.19
CA ILE A 49 5.01 -1.46 1.36
C ILE A 49 4.65 -1.42 2.84
N MET A 50 3.68 -0.59 3.18
CA MET A 50 3.12 -0.51 4.51
C MET A 50 1.61 -0.69 4.45
N VAL A 51 1.10 -1.77 5.07
CA VAL A 51 -0.33 -2.00 5.21
C VAL A 51 -0.78 -1.47 6.56
N ILE A 52 -1.76 -0.57 6.57
CA ILE A 52 -2.26 0.08 7.78
C ILE A 52 -3.74 -0.24 8.05
N ALA A 53 -4.08 -0.29 9.33
CA ALA A 53 -5.46 -0.43 9.77
C ALA A 53 -6.27 0.86 9.49
N PRO A 54 -7.61 0.76 9.35
CA PRO A 54 -8.47 1.94 9.12
C PRO A 54 -8.41 2.98 10.24
N SER A 55 -8.00 2.57 11.44
CA SER A 55 -7.85 3.47 12.59
C SER A 55 -6.67 4.44 12.45
N ILE A 56 -5.78 4.25 11.48
CA ILE A 56 -4.68 5.16 11.21
C ILE A 56 -5.13 6.18 10.18
N ASN A 57 -5.11 7.46 10.56
CA ASN A 57 -5.43 8.54 9.64
C ASN A 57 -4.25 8.77 8.68
N LEU A 58 -4.47 8.61 7.37
CA LEU A 58 -3.46 8.82 6.34
C LEU A 58 -2.99 10.28 6.25
N ALA A 59 -3.86 11.25 6.53
CA ALA A 59 -3.55 12.66 6.38
C ALA A 59 -2.52 13.17 7.41
N VAL A 60 -2.31 12.42 8.50
CA VAL A 60 -1.34 12.75 9.56
C VAL A 60 -0.09 11.86 9.51
N LEU A 61 -0.02 10.94 8.54
CA LEU A 61 1.08 10.00 8.42
C LEU A 61 2.32 10.75 7.93
N THR A 62 3.31 10.92 8.80
CA THR A 62 4.54 11.64 8.45
C THR A 62 5.55 10.72 7.77
N ALA A 63 6.52 11.30 7.07
CA ALA A 63 7.64 10.54 6.51
C ALA A 63 8.44 9.79 7.59
N ALA A 64 8.50 10.33 8.82
CA ALA A 64 9.17 9.68 9.95
C ALA A 64 8.40 8.44 10.45
N ASP A 65 7.06 8.53 10.53
CA ASP A 65 6.21 7.38 10.87
C ASP A 65 6.37 6.23 9.88
N VAL A 66 6.47 6.59 8.59
CA VAL A 66 6.70 5.65 7.50
C VAL A 66 8.08 5.01 7.61
N ALA A 67 9.13 5.81 7.81
CA ALA A 67 10.49 5.30 7.95
C ALA A 67 10.61 4.31 9.13
N GLY A 68 10.08 4.66 10.30
CA GLY A 68 10.16 3.83 11.50
C GLY A 68 9.44 2.47 11.42
N ARG A 69 8.50 2.31 10.46
CA ARG A 69 7.72 1.07 10.28
C ARG A 69 8.16 0.24 9.08
N THR A 70 9.02 0.80 8.26
CA THR A 70 9.54 0.18 7.04
C THR A 70 11.06 -0.04 7.09
N SER A 71 11.68 0.22 8.26
CA SER A 71 13.11 -0.02 8.52
C SER A 71 13.42 -1.50 8.68
#